data_AF-A0AAP6D0P9-F1
#
_entry.id   AF-A0AAP6D0P9-F1
#
_cell.length_a   1.000
_cell.length_b   1.000
_cell.length_c   1.000
_cell.angle_alpha   90.00
_cell.angle_beta   90.00
_cell.angle_gamma   90.00
#
_symmetry.space_group_name_H-M   'P 1'
#
loop_
_entity.id
_entity.type
_entity.pdbx_description
1 polymer ?
#
loop_
_entity_poly.entity_id
_entity_poly.type
_entity_poly.pdbx_seq_one_letter_code
_entity_poly.pdbx_strand_id
1 'polypeptide(L)'
;MAILANVQTKHGEDRELYVRINNVEASNHGVKSSVLFRGFLSQSAFNDGYHYLYEEVIELIVDPASPIWEQAYLAYKAKYPGCIDV
;
A
#
# COMPACT_ATOMS: atom_id res chain seq x y z
N MET A 1 7.99 -0.88 -6.79
CA MET A 1 7.15 -2.03 -6.43
C MET A 1 5.69 -1.59 -6.40
N ALA A 2 4.77 -2.48 -6.75
CA ALA A 2 3.34 -2.33 -6.57
C ALA A 2 2.72 -3.72 -6.41
N ILE A 3 1.44 -3.75 -6.02
CA ILE A 3 0.66 -4.97 -5.96
C ILE A 3 -0.70 -4.75 -6.62
N LEU A 4 -1.26 -5.80 -7.22
CA LEU A 4 -2.68 -5.88 -7.52
C LEU A 4 -3.40 -6.46 -6.31
N ALA A 5 -4.47 -5.81 -5.88
CA ALA A 5 -5.28 -6.26 -4.76
C ALA A 5 -6.77 -6.06 -5.06
N ASN A 6 -7.57 -7.07 -4.75
CA ASN A 6 -9.02 -6.94 -4.73
C ASN A 6 -9.45 -6.27 -3.43
N VAL A 7 -9.87 -5.02 -3.52
CA VAL A 7 -10.25 -4.19 -2.36
C VAL A 7 -11.56 -3.47 -2.62
N GLN A 8 -12.28 -3.18 -1.55
CA GLN A 8 -13.45 -2.32 -1.62
C GLN A 8 -13.00 -0.86 -1.80
N THR A 9 -13.49 -0.23 -2.87
CA THR A 9 -13.23 1.18 -3.14
C THR A 9 -13.96 2.09 -2.15
N LYS A 10 -13.56 3.36 -2.09
CA LYS A 10 -14.27 4.40 -1.32
C LYS A 10 -15.75 4.59 -1.70
N HIS A 11 -16.18 4.01 -2.83
CA HIS A 11 -17.56 4.05 -3.33
C HIS A 11 -18.35 2.77 -3.00
N GLY A 12 -17.75 1.81 -2.29
CA GLY A 12 -18.41 0.57 -1.85
C GLY A 12 -18.34 -0.59 -2.84
N GLU A 13 -17.71 -0.40 -4.00
CA GLU A 13 -17.53 -1.46 -5.02
C GLU A 13 -16.24 -2.25 -4.78
N ASP A 14 -16.28 -3.57 -4.92
CA ASP A 14 -15.09 -4.40 -4.96
C ASP A 14 -14.43 -4.33 -6.33
N ARG A 15 -13.14 -3.97 -6.38
CA ARG A 15 -12.36 -3.90 -7.61
C ARG A 15 -10.93 -4.38 -7.39
N GLU A 16 -10.34 -4.95 -8.43
CA GLU A 16 -8.90 -5.11 -8.51
C GLU A 16 -8.26 -3.75 -8.78
N LEU A 17 -7.37 -3.32 -7.88
CA LEU A 17 -6.68 -2.04 -7.98
C LEU A 17 -5.17 -2.23 -7.97
N TYR A 18 -4.50 -1.31 -8.67
CA TYR A 18 -3.07 -1.11 -8.63
C TYR A 18 -2.67 -0.33 -7.36
N VAL A 19 -2.16 -1.03 -6.36
CA VAL A 19 -1.84 -0.47 -5.05
C VAL A 19 -0.35 -0.18 -4.90
N ARG A 20 -0.04 1.05 -4.49
CA ARG A 20 1.32 1.51 -4.21
C ARG A 20 1.42 2.20 -2.87
N ILE A 21 2.62 2.13 -2.29
CA ILE A 21 2.98 3.02 -1.20
C ILE A 21 3.06 4.44 -1.75
N ASN A 22 2.34 5.34 -1.12
CA ASN A 22 2.30 6.75 -1.46
C ASN A 22 3.07 7.61 -0.45
N ASN A 23 3.10 7.22 0.82
CA ASN A 23 3.89 7.91 1.84
C ASN A 23 4.40 6.92 2.89
N VAL A 24 5.55 7.21 3.47
CA VAL A 24 6.17 6.46 4.57
C VAL A 24 6.61 7.44 5.63
N GLU A 25 5.99 7.38 6.79
CA GLU A 25 6.40 8.09 7.99
C GLU A 25 7.16 7.11 8.88
N ALA A 26 8.47 7.00 8.63
CA ALA A 26 9.36 6.12 9.37
C ALA A 26 9.71 6.71 10.73
N SER A 27 9.56 5.92 11.79
CA SER A 27 10.09 6.24 13.11
C SER A 27 11.19 5.25 13.49
N ASN A 28 12.35 5.80 13.87
CA ASN A 28 13.62 5.09 14.06
C ASN A 28 13.91 4.71 15.53
N HIS A 29 12.97 4.94 16.45
CA HIS A 29 13.16 4.70 17.88
C HIS A 29 12.25 3.59 18.45
N GLY A 30 11.93 2.55 17.66
CA GLY A 30 11.06 1.46 18.09
C GLY A 30 9.58 1.85 18.24
N VAL A 31 9.21 3.02 17.70
CA VAL A 31 7.83 3.47 17.59
C VAL A 31 7.26 2.97 16.26
N LYS A 32 5.94 2.76 16.21
CA LYS A 32 5.25 2.40 14.98
C LYS A 32 5.52 3.45 13.90
N SER A 33 5.88 2.98 12.73
CA SER A 33 5.92 3.76 11.49
C SER A 33 4.57 3.63 10.79
N SER A 34 4.16 4.68 10.08
CA SER A 34 2.90 4.72 9.34
C SER A 34 3.18 4.70 7.85
N VAL A 35 2.57 3.76 7.14
CA VAL A 35 2.73 3.64 5.69
C VAL A 35 1.37 3.80 5.01
N LEU A 36 1.29 4.79 4.14
CA LEU A 36 0.10 5.10 3.35
C LEU A 36 0.15 4.33 2.03
N PHE A 37 -0.84 3.47 1.81
CA PHE A 37 -1.09 2.82 0.54
C PHE A 37 -2.25 3.51 -0.19
N ARG A 38 -2.13 3.63 -1.51
CA ARG A 38 -3.20 4.10 -2.39
C ARG A 38 -3.40 3.15 -3.56
N GLY A 39 -4.66 2.87 -3.87
CA GLY A 39 -5.09 2.06 -5.00
C GLY A 39 -5.60 2.91 -6.15
N PHE A 40 -5.12 2.60 -7.35
CA PHE A 40 -5.48 3.25 -8.62
C PHE A 40 -6.09 2.22 -9.56
N LEU A 41 -6.86 2.65 -10.56
CA LEU A 41 -7.47 1.75 -11.53
C LEU A 41 -6.43 0.94 -12.32
N SER A 42 -5.26 1.54 -12.56
CA SER A 42 -4.16 0.92 -13.30
C SER A 42 -2.84 1.63 -12.99
N GLN A 43 -1.74 1.06 -13.48
CA GLN A 43 -0.44 1.74 -13.47
C GLN A 43 -0.46 3.05 -14.29
N SER A 44 -1.15 3.09 -15.42
CA SER A 44 -1.29 4.31 -16.22
C SER A 44 -2.04 5.39 -15.46
N ALA A 45 -3.15 5.05 -14.79
CA ALA A 45 -3.91 6.01 -13.97
C ALA A 45 -3.03 6.63 -12.87
N PHE A 46 -2.14 5.86 -12.25
CA PHE A 46 -1.15 6.39 -11.32
C PHE A 46 -0.16 7.34 -12.02
N ASN A 47 0.44 6.93 -13.13
CA ASN A 47 1.46 7.72 -13.84
C ASN A 47 0.89 9.03 -14.41
N ASP A 48 -0.38 9.03 -14.83
CA ASP A 48 -1.08 10.18 -15.39
C ASP A 48 -1.65 11.11 -14.30
N GLY A 49 -1.42 10.79 -13.02
CA GLY A 49 -1.82 11.63 -11.88
C GLY A 49 -3.32 11.60 -11.56
N TYR A 50 -4.03 10.52 -11.92
CA TYR A 50 -5.45 10.40 -11.64
C TYR A 50 -5.73 10.19 -10.14
N HIS A 51 -6.97 10.42 -9.75
CA HIS A 51 -7.41 10.21 -8.37
C HIS A 51 -7.37 8.73 -7.96
N TYR A 52 -6.97 8.50 -6.71
CA TYR A 52 -7.05 7.19 -6.09
C TYR A 52 -8.50 6.79 -5.76
N LEU A 53 -8.75 5.49 -5.80
CA LEU A 53 -10.04 4.86 -5.51
C LEU A 53 -10.06 4.14 -4.15
N TYR A 54 -8.87 3.94 -3.59
CA TYR A 54 -8.64 3.25 -2.33
C TYR A 54 -7.47 3.91 -1.60
N GLU A 55 -7.55 4.01 -0.28
CA GLU A 55 -6.50 4.55 0.58
C GLU A 55 -6.53 3.82 1.91
N GLU A 56 -5.36 3.44 2.41
CA GLU A 56 -5.22 2.68 3.65
C GLU A 56 -3.91 3.02 4.34
N VAL A 57 -3.95 3.19 5.66
CA VAL A 57 -2.76 3.37 6.48
C VAL A 57 -2.46 2.06 7.20
N ILE A 58 -1.23 1.56 7.04
CA ILE A 58 -0.72 0.42 7.79
C ILE A 58 0.35 0.92 8.76
N GLU A 59 0.11 0.69 10.04
CA GLU A 59 1.11 0.91 11.08
C GLU A 59 1.94 -0.35 11.29
N LEU A 60 3.27 -0.22 11.27
CA LEU A 60 4.19 -1.32 11.53
C LEU A 60 5.43 -0.84 12.29
N ILE A 61 5.98 -1.72 13.13
CA ILE A 61 7.32 -1.51 13.69
C ILE A 61 8.31 -1.95 12.62
N VAL A 62 9.19 -1.03 12.21
CA VAL A 62 10.14 -1.26 11.13
C VAL A 62 11.49 -1.63 11.71
N ASP A 63 12.11 -2.66 11.15
CA ASP A 63 13.52 -2.94 11.37
C ASP A 63 14.36 -1.97 10.50
N PRO A 64 15.15 -1.07 11.10
CA PRO A 64 15.98 -0.14 10.34
C PRO A 64 17.12 -0.81 9.57
N ALA A 65 17.44 -2.07 9.87
CA ALA A 65 18.45 -2.84 9.12
C ALA A 65 17.91 -3.39 7.78
N SER A 66 16.59 -3.35 7.58
CA SER A 66 15.92 -3.91 6.40
C SER A 66 15.17 -2.83 5.62
N PRO A 67 14.99 -2.94 4.29
CA PRO A 67 14.24 -1.95 3.52
C PRO A 67 12.79 -1.79 3.99
N ILE A 68 12.38 -0.57 4.35
CA ILE A 68 11.03 -0.28 4.85
C ILE A 68 9.93 -0.63 3.84
N TRP A 69 10.21 -0.47 2.55
CA TRP A 69 9.26 -0.72 1.48
C TRP A 69 8.84 -2.19 1.43
N GLU A 70 9.81 -3.11 1.53
CA GLU A 70 9.55 -4.55 1.53
C GLU A 70 8.74 -4.96 2.75
N GLN A 71 9.13 -4.47 3.94
CA GLN A 71 8.41 -4.71 5.18
C GLN A 71 6.95 -4.22 5.10
N ALA A 72 6.73 -3.05 4.51
CA ALA A 72 5.39 -2.50 4.34
C ALA A 72 4.53 -3.33 3.38
N TYR A 73 5.07 -3.74 2.22
CA TYR A 73 4.33 -4.62 1.29
C TYR A 73 4.03 -5.98 1.90
N LEU A 74 4.94 -6.56 2.70
CA LEU A 74 4.68 -7.79 3.44
C LEU A 74 3.55 -7.61 4.45
N ALA A 75 3.55 -6.51 5.22
CA ALA A 75 2.47 -6.19 6.15
C ALA A 75 1.12 -6.02 5.43
N TYR A 76 1.12 -5.38 4.26
CA TYR A 76 -0.07 -5.25 3.43
C TYR A 76 -0.60 -6.62 2.97
N LYS A 77 0.26 -7.48 2.42
CA LYS A 77 -0.13 -8.83 1.97
C LYS A 77 -0.64 -9.72 3.10
N ALA A 78 -0.09 -9.57 4.31
CA ALA A 78 -0.57 -10.29 5.48
C ALA A 78 -2.00 -9.86 5.87
N LYS A 79 -2.34 -8.58 5.68
CA LYS A 79 -3.69 -8.05 5.93
C LYS A 79 -4.68 -8.41 4.81
N TYR A 80 -4.23 -8.41 3.56
CA TYR A 80 -5.03 -8.68 2.38
C TYR A 80 -4.48 -9.89 1.61
N PRO A 81 -4.88 -11.12 2.00
CA PRO A 81 -4.43 -12.32 1.29
C PRO A 81 -4.93 -12.32 -0.16
N GLY A 82 -4.10 -12.79 -1.10
CA GLY A 82 -4.42 -12.85 -2.52
C GLY A 82 -3.91 -11.66 -3.37
N CYS A 83 -3.07 -10.80 -2.80
CA CYS A 83 -2.36 -9.78 -3.57
C CYS A 83 -1.31 -10.38 -4.51
N ILE A 84 -1.08 -9.75 -5.66
CA ILE A 84 -0.10 -10.17 -6.68
C ILE A 84 0.93 -9.06 -6.88
N ASP A 85 2.22 -9.38 -6.89
CA ASP A 85 3.28 -8.41 -7.19
C ASP A 85 3.27 -7.99 -8.67
N VAL A 86 3.42 -6.69 -8.93
CA VAL A 86 3.47 -6.09 -10.27
C VAL A 86 4.53 -5.00 -10.42
#